data_AF-A0A4V3SYU1-F1
#
_entry.id   AF-A0A4V3SYU1-F1
#
_cell.length_a   1.000
_cell.length_b   1.000
_cell.length_c   1.000
_cell.angle_alpha   90.00
_cell.angle_beta   90.00
_cell.angle_gamma   90.00
#
_symmetry.space_group_name_H-M   'P 1'
#
loop_
_entity.id
_entity.type
_entity.pdbx_description
1 polymer ?
#
loop_
_entity_poly.entity_id
_entity_poly.type
_entity_poly.pdbx_seq_one_letter_code
_entity_poly.pdbx_strand_id
1 'polypeptide(L)'
;MIEIAPGDPGSTAPYRTLLPVVELLLAYGNRYVPGREGFIVDPRGGAACELELPLDFELLAAEVTFPEAVDASPEKDGILDRGTWCLISGPGERASRIVMPKRVD
;
A
#
# COMPACT_ATOMS: atom_id res chain seq x y z
N MET A 1 12.83 13.71 -1.64
CA MET A 1 12.72 12.87 -0.43
C MET A 1 11.51 13.26 0.39
N ILE A 2 10.56 12.34 0.47
CA ILE A 2 9.27 12.39 1.16
C ILE A 2 9.43 11.57 2.44
N GLU A 3 9.17 12.18 3.59
CA GLU A 3 9.18 11.48 4.88
C GLU A 3 7.78 11.01 5.24
N ILE A 4 7.63 9.71 5.46
CA ILE A 4 6.36 9.11 5.87
C ILE A 4 6.30 9.05 7.40
N ALA A 5 5.31 9.70 7.98
CA ALA A 5 5.05 9.61 9.41
C ALA A 5 4.46 8.23 9.78
N PRO A 6 4.72 7.71 11.00
CA PRO A 6 4.02 6.52 11.49
C PRO A 6 2.51 6.70 11.45
N GLY A 7 1.79 5.65 11.05
CA GLY A 7 0.34 5.66 11.06
C GLY A 7 -0.26 5.68 12.48
N ASP A 8 -1.43 6.31 12.62
CA ASP A 8 -2.21 6.32 13.87
C ASP A 8 -3.30 5.24 13.82
N PRO A 9 -3.22 4.17 14.64
CA PRO A 9 -4.22 3.09 14.67
C PRO A 9 -5.63 3.56 15.06
N GLY A 10 -5.75 4.71 15.75
CA GLY A 10 -7.03 5.30 16.14
C GLY A 10 -7.67 6.19 15.07
N SER A 11 -6.98 6.44 13.96
CA SER A 11 -7.43 7.34 12.90
C SER A 11 -8.58 6.73 12.10
N THR A 12 -9.58 7.55 11.79
CA THR A 12 -10.65 7.20 10.82
C THR A 12 -10.17 7.22 9.37
N ALA A 13 -8.95 7.72 9.12
CA ALA A 13 -8.29 7.74 7.82
C ALA A 13 -6.91 7.08 7.93
N PRO A 14 -6.87 5.74 8.12
CA PRO A 14 -5.63 5.02 8.42
C PRO A 14 -4.60 5.10 7.27
N TYR A 15 -5.05 5.30 6.04
CA TYR A 15 -4.23 5.39 4.83
C TYR A 15 -3.53 6.74 4.62
N ARG A 16 -3.86 7.76 5.42
CA ARG A 16 -3.48 9.15 5.12
C ARG A 16 -1.97 9.35 5.00
N THR A 17 -1.20 8.64 5.82
CA THR A 17 0.27 8.71 5.81
C THR A 17 0.88 8.08 4.57
N LEU A 18 0.19 7.13 3.92
CA LEU A 18 0.64 6.46 2.70
C LEU A 18 0.14 7.11 1.40
N LEU A 19 -0.73 8.13 1.46
CA LEU A 19 -1.17 8.86 0.27
C LEU A 19 -0.01 9.39 -0.60
N PRO A 20 1.05 10.01 -0.03
CA PRO A 20 2.17 10.51 -0.84
C PRO A 20 2.88 9.41 -1.64
N VAL A 21 2.88 8.17 -1.15
CA VAL A 21 3.48 7.02 -1.83
C VAL A 21 2.67 6.66 -3.08
N VAL A 22 1.34 6.61 -2.95
CA VAL A 22 0.45 6.35 -4.08
C VAL A 22 0.54 7.48 -5.10
N GLU A 23 0.50 8.73 -4.66
CA GLU A 23 0.61 9.91 -5.54
C GLU A 23 1.92 9.90 -6.33
N LEU A 24 3.04 9.55 -5.69
CA LEU A 24 4.33 9.39 -6.36
C LEU A 24 4.28 8.31 -7.44
N LEU A 25 3.78 7.11 -7.11
CA LEU A 25 3.69 6.00 -8.07
C LEU A 25 2.80 6.34 -9.27
N LEU A 26 1.69 7.05 -9.05
CA LEU A 26 0.81 7.52 -10.13
C LEU A 26 1.49 8.58 -11.00
N ALA A 27 2.21 9.52 -10.39
CA ALA A 27 2.96 10.55 -11.12
C ALA A 27 4.03 9.95 -12.04
N TYR A 28 4.55 8.76 -11.70
CA TYR A 28 5.54 8.03 -12.48
C TYR A 28 4.96 6.90 -13.35
N GLY A 29 3.65 6.98 -13.65
CA GLY A 29 3.03 6.18 -14.70
C GLY A 29 2.28 4.94 -14.23
N ASN A 30 2.25 4.66 -12.92
CA ASN A 30 1.32 3.69 -12.37
C ASN A 30 -0.13 4.22 -12.45
N ARG A 31 -1.11 3.35 -12.25
CA ARG A 31 -2.54 3.66 -12.38
C ARG A 31 -3.33 2.90 -11.33
N TYR A 32 -4.50 3.43 -10.99
CA TYR A 32 -5.45 2.64 -10.23
C TYR A 32 -5.98 1.47 -11.06
N VAL A 33 -6.29 0.36 -10.39
CA VAL A 33 -7.10 -0.69 -11.01
C VAL A 33 -8.51 -0.12 -11.30
N PRO A 34 -9.06 -0.31 -12.51
CA PRO A 34 -10.38 0.21 -12.87
C PRO A 34 -11.47 -0.25 -11.89
N GLY A 35 -12.23 0.72 -11.34
CA GLY A 35 -13.29 0.47 -10.36
C GLY A 35 -12.80 0.24 -8.92
N ARG A 36 -11.50 0.48 -8.66
CA ARG A 36 -10.86 0.40 -7.33
C ARG A 36 -9.95 1.60 -7.09
N GLU A 37 -10.41 2.78 -7.47
CA GLU A 37 -9.65 4.02 -7.38
C GLU A 37 -9.47 4.49 -5.93
N GLY A 38 -8.23 4.81 -5.56
CA GLY A 38 -7.87 5.29 -4.23
C GLY A 38 -7.82 4.19 -3.17
N PHE A 39 -7.83 4.62 -1.90
CA PHE A 39 -7.88 3.71 -0.77
C PHE A 39 -9.33 3.34 -0.44
N ILE A 40 -9.61 2.05 -0.37
CA ILE A 40 -10.85 1.48 0.15
C ILE A 40 -10.62 1.15 1.62
N VAL A 41 -11.38 1.79 2.52
CA VAL A 41 -11.32 1.56 3.96
C VAL A 41 -12.15 0.34 4.32
N ASP A 42 -11.57 -0.60 5.08
CA ASP A 42 -12.34 -1.73 5.63
C ASP A 42 -13.09 -1.27 6.89
N PRO A 43 -14.41 -1.49 7.00
CA PRO A 43 -15.17 -1.18 8.22
C PRO A 43 -14.65 -1.86 9.49
N ARG A 44 -13.88 -2.94 9.37
CA ARG A 44 -13.24 -3.67 10.47
C ARG A 44 -11.85 -3.12 10.83
N GLY A 45 -11.35 -2.14 10.08
CA GLY A 45 -10.05 -1.49 10.29
C GLY A 45 -9.09 -1.69 9.13
N GLY A 46 -8.23 -0.70 8.92
CA GLY A 46 -7.26 -0.66 7.81
C GLY A 46 -7.85 -0.15 6.50
N ALA A 47 -7.00 -0.15 5.47
CA ALA A 47 -7.40 0.28 4.13
C ALA A 47 -6.49 -0.35 3.07
N ALA A 48 -6.98 -0.46 1.84
CA ALA A 48 -6.21 -1.01 0.74
C ALA A 48 -6.30 -0.11 -0.50
N CYS A 49 -5.17 0.06 -1.18
CA CYS A 49 -5.06 0.67 -2.49
C CYS A 49 -4.46 -0.35 -3.47
N GLU A 50 -5.07 -0.48 -4.65
CA GLU A 50 -4.62 -1.43 -5.68
C GLU A 50 -4.14 -0.66 -6.92
N LEU A 51 -2.91 -0.94 -7.34
CA LEU A 51 -2.27 -0.32 -8.50
C LEU A 51 -2.11 -1.31 -9.66
N GLU A 52 -2.35 -0.85 -10.87
CA GLU A 52 -2.40 -1.68 -12.08
C GLU A 52 -1.04 -2.26 -12.45
N LEU A 53 0.04 -1.48 -12.28
CA LEU A 53 1.40 -1.88 -12.60
C LEU A 53 2.19 -2.26 -11.34
N PRO A 54 3.27 -3.06 -11.46
CA PRO A 54 4.19 -3.32 -10.36
C PRO A 54 4.65 -2.02 -9.69
N LEU A 55 4.84 -2.08 -8.37
CA LEU A 55 5.33 -0.93 -7.61
C LEU A 55 6.81 -0.71 -7.95
N ASP A 56 7.19 0.53 -8.22
CA ASP A 56 8.58 0.88 -8.53
C ASP A 56 9.36 1.07 -7.23
N PHE A 57 9.96 -0.02 -6.72
CA PHE A 57 10.71 0.01 -5.47
C PHE A 57 12.05 0.75 -5.58
N GLU A 58 12.61 0.90 -6.77
CA GLU A 58 13.82 1.72 -6.97
C GLU A 58 13.49 3.20 -6.81
N LEU A 59 12.39 3.66 -7.42
CA LEU A 59 11.85 5.00 -7.21
C LEU A 59 11.53 5.26 -5.73
N LEU A 60 10.86 4.30 -5.07
CA LEU A 60 10.49 4.44 -3.66
C LEU A 60 11.71 4.51 -2.75
N ALA A 61 12.75 3.71 -3.01
CA ALA A 61 14.00 3.77 -2.25
C ALA A 61 14.77 5.10 -2.45
N ALA A 62 14.63 5.74 -3.61
CA ALA A 62 15.25 7.03 -3.90
C ALA A 62 14.48 8.21 -3.29
N GLU A 63 13.15 8.15 -3.29
CA GLU A 63 12.29 9.29 -2.97
C GLU A 63 11.58 9.21 -1.63
N VAL A 64 11.47 8.04 -1.00
CA VAL A 64 10.65 7.85 0.20
C VAL A 64 11.46 7.28 1.35
N THR A 65 11.32 7.89 2.52
CA THR A 65 11.81 7.31 3.78
C THR A 65 10.63 6.73 4.55
N PHE A 66 10.62 5.41 4.71
CA PHE A 66 9.60 4.68 5.44
C PHE A 66 9.92 4.57 6.94
N PRO A 67 8.94 4.70 7.84
CA PRO A 67 9.10 4.39 9.26
C PRO A 67 9.17 2.88 9.47
N GLU A 68 9.69 2.43 10.62
CA GLU A 68 9.86 1.01 10.96
C GLU A 68 8.57 0.18 10.88
N ALA A 69 7.41 0.82 11.10
CA ALA A 69 6.11 0.17 11.02
C ALA A 69 5.67 -0.16 9.58
N VAL A 70 6.33 0.43 8.56
CA VAL A 70 5.98 0.26 7.15
C VAL A 70 6.96 -0.70 6.48
N ASP A 71 6.44 -1.85 6.07
CA ASP A 71 7.17 -2.87 5.36
C ASP A 71 6.98 -2.70 3.84
N ALA A 72 8.01 -2.23 3.14
CA ALA A 72 8.07 -2.26 1.68
C ALA A 72 8.68 -3.59 1.21
N SER A 73 7.93 -4.40 0.47
CA SER A 73 8.34 -5.74 0.04
C SER A 73 8.34 -5.86 -1.49
N PRO A 74 9.51 -5.70 -2.14
CA PRO A 74 9.66 -5.90 -3.58
C PRO A 74 9.23 -7.30 -4.03
N GLU A 75 9.56 -8.32 -3.23
CA GLU A 75 9.24 -9.73 -3.53
C GLU A 75 7.73 -9.98 -3.59
N LYS A 76 6.96 -9.28 -2.76
CA LYS A 76 5.51 -9.39 -2.73
C LYS A 76 4.83 -8.36 -3.62
N ASP A 77 5.54 -7.37 -4.13
CA ASP A 77 4.95 -6.25 -4.87
C ASP A 77 3.93 -5.47 -4.01
N GLY A 78 4.29 -5.21 -2.75
CA GLY A 78 3.40 -4.58 -1.78
C GLY A 78 4.09 -3.73 -0.71
N ILE A 79 3.35 -2.79 -0.13
CA ILE A 79 3.77 -1.91 0.97
C ILE A 79 2.71 -1.96 2.06
N LEU A 80 3.08 -2.43 3.26
CA LEU A 80 2.16 -2.61 4.39
C LEU A 80 2.58 -1.74 5.56
N ASP A 81 1.72 -0.81 5.98
CA ASP A 81 1.81 -0.21 7.32
C ASP A 81 1.19 -1.16 8.35
N ARG A 82 2.02 -1.76 9.20
CA ARG A 82 1.59 -2.67 10.27
C ARG A 82 0.88 -1.96 11.42
N GLY A 83 1.09 -0.66 11.59
CA GLY A 83 0.43 0.12 12.63
C GLY A 83 -1.05 0.36 12.30
N THR A 84 -1.35 0.62 11.04
CA THR A 84 -2.72 0.95 10.58
C THR A 84 -3.38 -0.16 9.76
N TRP A 85 -2.64 -1.22 9.43
CA TRP A 85 -3.07 -2.27 8.48
C TRP A 85 -3.41 -1.71 7.10
N CYS A 86 -2.73 -0.65 6.68
CA CYS A 86 -2.88 -0.07 5.35
C CYS A 86 -1.94 -0.70 4.34
N LEU A 87 -2.50 -1.12 3.20
CA LEU A 87 -1.77 -1.80 2.14
C LEU A 87 -1.85 -1.04 0.81
N ILE A 88 -0.71 -0.89 0.16
CA ILE A 88 -0.61 -0.60 -1.28
C ILE A 88 -0.16 -1.88 -1.97
N SER A 89 -0.87 -2.31 -3.01
CA SER A 89 -0.60 -3.58 -3.70
C SER A 89 -0.50 -3.42 -5.21
N GLY A 90 0.59 -3.94 -5.78
CA GLY A 90 0.72 -4.18 -7.22
C GLY A 90 0.19 -5.57 -7.62
N PRO A 91 0.30 -5.95 -8.91
CA PRO A 91 -0.15 -7.25 -9.42
C PRO A 91 0.40 -8.47 -8.67
N GLY A 92 1.64 -8.42 -8.19
CA GLY A 92 2.27 -9.54 -7.47
C GLY A 92 1.55 -9.88 -6.16
N GLU A 93 1.27 -8.86 -5.34
CA GLU A 93 0.58 -9.02 -4.04
C GLU A 93 -0.87 -9.49 -4.26
N ARG A 94 -1.53 -9.00 -5.32
CA ARG A 94 -2.89 -9.46 -5.65
C ARG A 94 -2.92 -10.93 -6.09
N ALA A 95 -1.94 -11.37 -6.87
CA ALA A 95 -1.86 -12.77 -7.29
C ALA A 95 -1.61 -13.72 -6.12
N SER A 96 -0.76 -13.33 -5.16
CA SER A 96 -0.45 -14.15 -3.98
C SER A 96 -1.68 -14.43 -3.10
N ARG A 97 -2.58 -13.43 -2.98
CA ARG A 97 -3.86 -13.53 -2.24
C ARG A 97 -4.86 -14.50 -2.86
N ILE A 98 -4.82 -14.68 -4.18
CA ILE A 98 -5.69 -15.64 -4.88
C ILE A 98 -5.21 -17.07 -4.65
N VAL A 99 -3.90 -17.27 -4.53
CA VAL A 99 -3.27 -18.59 -4.35
C VAL A 99 -3.30 -19.07 -2.90
N MET A 100 -3.44 -18.16 -1.93
CA MET A 100 -3.64 -18.58 -0.54
C MET A 100 -5.05 -19.19 -0.36
N PRO A 101 -5.17 -20.46 0.06
CA PRO A 101 -6.47 -20.97 0.50
C PRO A 101 -6.92 -20.10 1.66
N LYS A 102 -8.15 -19.57 1.58
CA LYS A 102 -8.79 -18.91 2.73
C LYS A 102 -8.56 -19.81 3.94
N ARG A 103 -7.86 -19.30 4.97
CA ARG A 103 -7.93 -19.92 6.30
C ARG A 103 -9.40 -19.88 6.68
N VAL A 104 -10.02 -21.05 6.63
CA VAL A 104 -11.31 -21.30 7.25
C VAL A 104 -10.97 -21.40 8.73
N ASP A 105 -11.31 -20.37 9.50
CA ASP A 105 -11.40 -20.46 10.95
C ASP A 105 -12.55 -21.41 11.34
#